data_AF-A0A9C8WK93-F1
#
_entry.id   AF-A0A9C8WK93-F1
#
_cell.length_a   1.000
_cell.length_b   1.000
_cell.length_c   1.000
_cell.angle_alpha   90.00
_cell.angle_beta   90.00
_cell.angle_gamma   90.00
#
_symmetry.space_group_name_H-M   'P 1'
#
loop_
_entity.id
_entity.type
_entity.pdbx_description
1 polymer ?
#
loop_
_entity_poly.entity_id
_entity_poly.type
_entity_poly.pdbx_seq_one_letter_code
_entity_poly.pdbx_strand_id
1 'polypeptide(L)'
;MSQTPTENSHKIVILGLDGATFDLIYPWAKAGSLPYLAHLMENGYHAPLRSTLQPVTSAAWSSFMTGVNQGKHGLYDFIRRQEGRYSIEVTTGNHIKFPTIFDMVSAAGKQVISINMPYTYPARKVNGIMISGPFAPALNQDAVYPPEILQDVRSRIPDYFIFPSFDPRHVDPLADYLGKLLLEIE
;
A
#
# COMPACT_ATOMS: atom_id res chain seq x y z
N MET A 1 -6.77 -33.72 0.90
CA MET A 1 -6.01 -34.01 2.14
C MET A 1 -5.72 -32.67 2.79
N SER A 2 -6.42 -32.35 3.88
CA SER A 2 -6.25 -31.10 4.62
C SER A 2 -5.04 -31.26 5.53
N GLN A 3 -3.93 -30.55 5.24
CA GLN A 3 -2.79 -30.51 6.16
C GLN A 3 -3.10 -29.52 7.28
N THR A 4 -3.10 -30.01 8.51
CA THR A 4 -3.19 -29.22 9.73
C THR A 4 -2.04 -28.20 9.77
N PRO A 5 -2.26 -26.93 10.17
CA PRO A 5 -1.18 -25.96 10.27
C PRO A 5 -0.16 -26.43 11.30
N THR A 6 1.10 -26.60 10.90
CA THR A 6 2.19 -26.91 11.83
C THR A 6 2.38 -25.75 12.81
N GLU A 7 2.55 -26.07 14.10
CA GLU A 7 2.63 -25.15 15.25
C GLU A 7 3.72 -24.05 15.17
N ASN A 8 4.52 -24.00 14.10
CA ASN A 8 5.65 -23.07 13.92
C ASN A 8 5.56 -22.21 12.64
N SER A 9 4.36 -21.90 12.15
CA SER A 9 4.22 -20.92 11.05
C SER A 9 4.41 -19.50 11.58
N HIS A 10 5.62 -18.94 11.45
CA HIS A 10 5.85 -17.52 11.68
C HIS A 10 4.99 -16.68 10.73
N LYS A 11 4.21 -15.76 11.30
CA LYS A 11 3.46 -14.75 10.52
C LYS A 11 4.38 -13.59 10.22
N ILE A 12 4.33 -13.10 8.98
CA ILE A 12 5.09 -11.92 8.54
C ILE A 12 4.11 -10.76 8.42
N VAL A 13 4.48 -9.62 9.00
CA VAL A 13 3.77 -8.35 8.85
C VAL A 13 4.69 -7.39 8.10
N ILE A 14 4.16 -6.74 7.08
CA ILE A 14 4.84 -5.67 6.35
C ILE A 14 4.03 -4.39 6.57
N LEU A 15 4.66 -3.39 7.17
CA LEU A 15 4.11 -2.05 7.30
C LEU A 15 4.77 -1.13 6.27
N GLY A 16 3.97 -0.57 5.37
CA GLY A 16 4.41 0.40 4.38
C GLY A 16 4.12 1.83 4.83
N LEU A 17 5.16 2.67 4.93
CA LEU A 17 5.03 4.09 5.24
C LEU A 17 5.48 4.90 4.03
N ASP A 18 4.53 5.52 3.30
CA ASP A 18 4.84 6.33 2.12
C ASP A 18 5.51 7.66 2.53
N GLY A 19 6.55 8.08 1.82
CA GLY A 19 7.30 9.31 2.10
C GLY A 19 8.11 9.32 3.41
N ALA A 20 8.20 8.20 4.13
CA ALA A 20 8.80 8.15 5.47
C ALA A 20 10.34 8.05 5.44
N THR A 21 11.01 9.16 5.09
CA THR A 21 12.48 9.23 5.05
C THR A 21 13.12 9.14 6.44
N PHE A 22 14.30 8.52 6.49
CA PHE A 22 15.12 8.49 7.70
C PHE A 22 15.61 9.88 8.15
N ASP A 23 15.64 10.86 7.25
CA ASP A 23 15.99 12.25 7.59
C ASP A 23 15.00 12.86 8.59
N LEU A 24 13.76 12.35 8.64
CA LEU A 24 12.73 12.73 9.60
C LEU A 24 12.62 11.72 10.75
N ILE A 25 12.64 10.42 10.43
CA ILE A 25 12.47 9.36 11.45
C ILE A 25 13.60 9.42 12.49
N TYR A 26 14.86 9.56 12.09
CA TYR A 26 15.98 9.58 13.04
C TYR A 26 15.89 10.69 14.08
N PRO A 27 15.74 11.98 13.72
CA PRO A 27 15.65 13.04 14.72
C PRO A 27 14.40 12.90 15.60
N TRP A 28 13.26 12.48 15.06
CA TRP A 28 12.04 12.29 15.84
C TRP A 28 12.10 11.10 16.79
N ALA A 29 12.72 9.98 16.38
CA ALA A 29 13.00 8.85 17.25
C ALA A 29 13.93 9.25 18.40
N LYS A 30 15.02 9.97 18.10
CA LYS A 30 15.97 10.47 19.10
C LYS A 30 15.33 11.47 20.08
N ALA A 31 14.38 12.29 19.60
CA ALA A 31 13.63 13.22 20.43
C ALA A 31 12.52 12.55 21.27
N GLY A 32 12.30 11.24 21.12
CA GLY A 32 11.27 10.49 21.83
C GLY A 32 9.87 10.59 21.23
N SER A 33 9.70 11.27 20.08
CA SER A 33 8.40 11.43 19.41
C SER A 33 7.93 10.16 18.68
N LEU A 34 8.84 9.23 18.38
CA LEU A 34 8.54 7.95 17.72
C LEU A 34 9.04 6.75 18.54
N PRO A 35 8.52 6.53 19.77
CA PRO A 35 9.10 5.56 20.71
C PRO A 35 9.05 4.12 20.20
N TYR A 36 8.00 3.74 19.47
CA TYR A 36 7.86 2.38 18.93
C TYR A 36 8.78 2.13 17.73
N LEU A 37 8.95 3.12 16.84
CA LEU A 37 9.93 3.00 15.74
C LEU A 37 11.36 2.98 16.29
N ALA A 38 11.65 3.81 17.29
CA ALA A 38 12.94 3.79 17.99
C ALA A 38 13.23 2.39 18.54
N HIS A 39 12.26 1.79 19.25
CA HIS A 39 12.39 0.43 19.78
C HIS A 39 12.65 -0.62 18.68
N LEU A 40 11.93 -0.55 17.55
CA LEU A 40 12.14 -1.47 16.43
C LEU A 40 13.52 -1.31 15.78
N MET A 41 14.04 -0.08 15.72
CA MET A 41 15.35 0.22 15.17
C MET A 41 16.47 -0.28 16.09
N GLU A 42 16.33 -0.13 17.41
CA GLU A 42 17.29 -0.61 18.41
C GLU A 42 17.38 -2.14 18.48
N ASN A 43 16.24 -2.82 18.30
CA ASN A 43 16.13 -4.28 18.44
C ASN A 43 16.11 -5.02 17.09
N GLY A 44 16.33 -4.30 15.99
CA GLY A 44 16.24 -4.81 14.63
C GLY A 44 17.38 -4.36 13.76
N TYR A 45 17.14 -4.31 12.45
CA TYR A 45 18.08 -3.79 11.48
C TYR A 45 17.42 -2.70 10.65
N HIS A 46 18.11 -1.57 10.50
CA HIS A 46 17.67 -0.47 9.68
C HIS A 46 18.84 0.08 8.86
N ALA A 47 18.57 0.41 7.60
CA ALA A 47 19.55 1.03 6.71
C ALA A 47 18.82 1.79 5.60
N PRO A 48 19.39 2.89 5.10
CA PRO A 48 18.84 3.56 3.92
C PRO A 48 18.87 2.60 2.72
N LEU A 49 17.74 2.51 2.02
CA LEU A 49 17.61 1.74 0.77
C LEU A 49 17.47 2.69 -0.41
N ARG A 50 18.06 2.30 -1.55
CA ARG A 50 17.89 3.05 -2.80
C ARG A 50 16.50 2.74 -3.37
N SER A 51 15.70 3.79 -3.56
CA SER A 51 14.41 3.70 -4.23
C SER A 51 14.56 3.52 -5.75
N THR A 52 13.44 3.48 -6.45
CA THR A 52 13.36 3.42 -7.92
C THR A 52 13.94 4.67 -8.59
N LEU A 53 14.35 4.53 -9.86
CA LEU A 53 14.73 5.69 -10.69
C LEU A 53 13.47 6.54 -10.95
N GLN A 54 13.44 7.77 -10.42
CA GLN A 54 12.22 8.51 -10.11
C GLN A 54 11.44 7.85 -8.96
N PRO A 55 11.52 8.40 -7.73
CA PRO A 55 10.85 7.85 -6.56
C PRO A 55 9.37 8.27 -6.54
N VAL A 56 8.63 7.93 -7.60
CA VAL A 56 7.18 8.15 -7.70
C VAL A 56 6.47 6.95 -7.11
N THR A 57 5.43 7.19 -6.30
CA THR A 57 4.62 6.16 -5.61
C THR A 57 4.22 5.01 -6.54
N SER A 58 3.74 5.31 -7.75
CA SER A 58 3.34 4.29 -8.74
C SER A 58 4.46 3.31 -9.11
N ALA A 59 5.65 3.83 -9.39
CA ALA A 59 6.83 3.06 -9.72
C ALA A 59 7.36 2.31 -8.49
N ALA A 60 7.53 3.00 -7.36
CA ALA A 60 8.12 2.46 -6.15
C ALA A 60 7.33 1.28 -5.57
N TRP A 61 6.02 1.42 -5.38
CA TRP A 61 5.18 0.36 -4.83
C TRP A 61 5.02 -0.82 -5.79
N SER A 62 4.95 -0.55 -7.10
CA SER A 62 4.92 -1.62 -8.10
C SER A 62 6.23 -2.41 -8.13
N SER A 63 7.38 -1.75 -8.04
CA SER A 63 8.69 -2.40 -7.92
C SER A 63 8.79 -3.19 -6.63
N PHE A 64 8.34 -2.64 -5.49
CA PHE A 64 8.29 -3.34 -4.21
C PHE A 64 7.46 -4.64 -4.30
N MET A 65 6.24 -4.55 -4.83
CA MET A 65 5.35 -5.71 -4.91
C MET A 65 5.86 -6.78 -5.87
N THR A 66 6.50 -6.40 -6.97
CA THR A 66 6.87 -7.36 -8.04
C THR A 66 8.31 -7.85 -7.97
N GLY A 67 9.18 -7.17 -7.20
CA GLY A 67 10.61 -7.47 -7.14
C GLY A 67 11.38 -7.17 -8.43
N VAL A 68 10.77 -6.44 -9.37
CA VAL A 68 11.41 -6.03 -10.64
C VAL A 68 11.37 -4.51 -10.80
N ASN A 69 12.22 -3.96 -11.66
CA ASN A 69 12.26 -2.52 -11.93
C ASN A 69 11.18 -2.07 -12.95
N GLN A 70 11.07 -0.76 -13.16
CA GLN A 70 10.07 -0.16 -14.05
C GLN A 70 10.20 -0.57 -15.51
N GLY A 71 11.43 -0.88 -15.96
CA GLY A 71 11.69 -1.43 -17.28
C GLY A 71 10.99 -2.78 -17.51
N LYS A 72 10.81 -3.56 -16.44
CA LYS A 72 10.06 -4.81 -16.46
C LYS A 72 8.58 -4.57 -16.26
N HIS A 73 8.15 -4.04 -15.11
CA HIS A 73 6.73 -3.95 -14.80
C HIS A 73 5.96 -2.85 -15.58
N GLY A 74 6.66 -1.92 -16.23
CA GLY A 74 6.08 -0.97 -17.18
C GLY A 74 5.38 0.25 -16.58
N LEU A 75 5.51 0.48 -15.27
CA LEU A 75 4.92 1.63 -14.58
C LEU A 75 6.01 2.63 -14.19
N TYR A 76 5.84 3.86 -14.68
CA TYR A 76 6.79 4.96 -14.48
C TYR A 76 6.14 6.15 -13.76
N ASP A 77 4.85 6.36 -13.96
CA ASP A 77 4.10 7.51 -13.43
C ASP A 77 2.61 7.16 -13.25
N PHE A 78 1.84 8.07 -12.64
CA PHE A 78 0.40 7.99 -12.45
C PHE A 78 -0.41 8.02 -13.75
N ILE A 79 0.24 8.46 -14.83
CA ILE A 79 -0.31 8.48 -16.17
C ILE A 79 0.64 7.84 -17.16
N ARG A 80 0.10 7.33 -18.26
CA ARG A 80 0.89 6.88 -19.40
C ARG A 80 0.21 7.24 -20.71
N ARG A 81 0.99 7.25 -21.78
CA ARG A 81 0.47 7.33 -23.15
C ARG A 81 -0.24 6.01 -23.49
N GLN A 82 -1.45 6.09 -24.02
CA GLN A 82 -2.16 4.93 -24.53
C GLN A 82 -1.40 4.33 -25.73
N GLU A 83 -1.31 3.01 -25.76
CA GLU A 83 -0.60 2.31 -26.84
C GLU A 83 -1.23 2.66 -28.20
N GLY A 84 -0.39 3.08 -29.15
CA GLY A 84 -0.83 3.48 -30.50
C GLY A 84 -1.59 4.82 -30.59
N ARG A 85 -1.73 5.60 -29.51
CA ARG A 85 -2.48 6.88 -29.49
C ARG A 85 -1.70 7.98 -28.81
N TYR A 86 -1.99 9.25 -29.07
CA TYR A 86 -1.41 10.38 -28.33
C TYR A 86 -2.19 10.73 -27.06
N SER A 87 -3.32 10.07 -26.81
CA SER A 87 -4.10 10.21 -25.58
C SER A 87 -3.36 9.64 -24.37
N ILE A 88 -3.66 10.22 -23.21
CA ILE A 88 -3.13 9.81 -21.91
C ILE A 88 -4.19 8.96 -21.19
N GLU A 89 -3.77 7.97 -20.42
CA GLU A 89 -4.61 7.21 -19.49
C GLU A 89 -3.99 7.16 -18.10
N VAL A 90 -4.84 7.01 -17.08
CA VAL A 90 -4.43 6.83 -15.69
C VAL A 90 -3.95 5.40 -15.49
N THR A 91 -2.80 5.24 -14.83
CA THR A 91 -2.26 3.93 -14.52
C THR A 91 -2.89 3.36 -13.25
N THR A 92 -2.99 2.02 -13.21
CA THR A 92 -3.65 1.24 -12.15
C THR A 92 -2.96 -0.11 -12.03
N GLY A 93 -3.34 -0.92 -11.04
CA GLY A 93 -2.82 -2.28 -10.84
C GLY A 93 -3.03 -3.21 -12.04
N ASN A 94 -4.01 -2.95 -12.92
CA ASN A 94 -4.19 -3.70 -14.18
C ASN A 94 -2.98 -3.61 -15.13
N HIS A 95 -2.16 -2.58 -14.97
CA HIS A 95 -0.99 -2.36 -15.80
C HIS A 95 0.24 -3.14 -15.29
N ILE A 96 0.18 -3.72 -14.08
CA ILE A 96 1.24 -4.57 -13.53
C ILE A 96 1.18 -5.94 -14.20
N LYS A 97 2.16 -6.22 -15.06
CA LYS A 97 2.24 -7.47 -15.86
C LYS A 97 3.05 -8.60 -15.20
N PHE A 98 3.58 -8.37 -14.00
CA PHE A 98 4.43 -9.32 -13.28
C PHE A 98 3.72 -9.81 -12.02
N PRO A 99 3.94 -11.07 -11.60
CA PRO A 99 3.40 -11.56 -10.33
C PRO A 99 3.88 -10.68 -9.18
N THR A 100 2.96 -10.28 -8.32
CA THR A 100 3.26 -9.60 -7.07
C THR A 100 3.61 -10.63 -5.98
N ILE A 101 4.21 -10.17 -4.89
CA ILE A 101 4.42 -10.98 -3.69
C ILE A 101 3.11 -11.61 -3.19
N PHE A 102 1.97 -10.93 -3.35
CA PHE A 102 0.65 -11.46 -2.98
C PHE A 102 0.20 -12.60 -3.90
N ASP A 103 0.43 -12.48 -5.21
CA ASP A 103 0.18 -13.55 -6.18
C ASP A 103 1.06 -14.76 -5.85
N MET A 104 2.35 -14.54 -5.55
CA MET A 104 3.31 -15.61 -5.23
C MET A 104 2.98 -16.34 -3.93
N VAL A 105 2.65 -15.61 -2.86
CA VAL A 105 2.25 -16.20 -1.57
C VAL A 105 0.96 -17.00 -1.72
N SER A 106 0.00 -16.48 -2.48
CA SER A 106 -1.25 -17.19 -2.78
C SER A 106 -1.01 -18.47 -3.59
N ALA A 107 -0.16 -18.40 -4.63
CA ALA A 107 0.21 -19.54 -5.46
C ALA A 107 0.95 -20.63 -4.66
N ALA A 108 1.69 -20.24 -3.62
CA ALA A 108 2.33 -21.17 -2.68
C ALA A 108 1.35 -21.79 -1.65
N GLY A 109 0.03 -21.54 -1.78
CA GLY A 109 -0.99 -22.08 -0.88
C GLY A 109 -1.01 -21.42 0.50
N LYS A 110 -0.33 -20.28 0.69
CA LYS A 110 -0.28 -19.54 1.96
C LYS A 110 -1.34 -18.45 1.98
N GLN A 111 -1.77 -18.06 3.17
CA GLN A 111 -2.76 -16.99 3.34
C GLN A 111 -2.09 -15.61 3.29
N VAL A 112 -2.75 -14.65 2.65
CA VAL A 112 -2.28 -13.27 2.54
C VAL A 112 -3.41 -12.28 2.79
N ILE A 113 -3.09 -11.21 3.53
CA ILE A 113 -3.98 -10.06 3.73
C ILE A 113 -3.21 -8.82 3.28
N SER A 114 -3.76 -8.08 2.33
CA SER A 114 -3.25 -6.78 1.88
C SER A 114 -4.32 -5.72 2.12
N ILE A 115 -3.96 -4.65 2.81
CA ILE A 115 -4.86 -3.53 3.11
C ILE A 115 -4.12 -2.24 2.77
N ASN A 116 -4.79 -1.34 2.05
CA ASN A 116 -4.28 -0.01 1.70
C ASN A 116 -2.92 0.01 0.96
N MET A 117 -2.56 -1.08 0.28
CA MET A 117 -1.34 -1.13 -0.55
C MET A 117 -1.57 -0.33 -1.84
N PRO A 118 -0.76 0.70 -2.16
CA PRO A 118 -0.94 1.47 -3.39
C PRO A 118 -0.87 0.59 -4.64
N TYR A 119 -1.57 0.98 -5.70
CA TYR A 119 -1.53 0.28 -7.00
C TYR A 119 -2.06 -1.15 -7.00
N THR A 120 -2.93 -1.48 -6.03
CA THR A 120 -3.64 -2.77 -5.99
C THR A 120 -5.06 -2.71 -6.55
N TYR A 121 -5.54 -1.55 -7.04
CA TYR A 121 -6.83 -1.45 -7.73
C TYR A 121 -6.72 -1.81 -9.23
N PRO A 122 -7.66 -2.60 -9.78
CA PRO A 122 -8.71 -3.35 -9.07
C PRO A 122 -8.11 -4.52 -8.27
N ALA A 123 -8.76 -4.87 -7.17
CA ALA A 123 -8.30 -5.92 -6.27
C ALA A 123 -8.16 -7.25 -7.02
N ARG A 124 -6.96 -7.83 -6.95
CA ARG A 124 -6.65 -9.13 -7.55
C ARG A 124 -7.11 -10.25 -6.63
N LYS A 125 -7.41 -11.40 -7.23
CA LYS A 125 -7.72 -12.62 -6.47
C LYS A 125 -6.49 -13.10 -5.72
N VAL A 126 -6.63 -13.36 -4.43
CA VAL A 126 -5.58 -13.88 -3.55
C VAL A 126 -6.14 -14.96 -2.63
N ASN A 127 -5.28 -15.80 -2.06
CA ASN A 127 -5.69 -16.76 -1.03
C ASN A 127 -5.85 -16.02 0.32
N GLY A 128 -6.90 -15.21 0.44
CA GLY A 128 -7.15 -14.35 1.60
C GLY A 128 -7.86 -13.07 1.20
N ILE A 129 -7.42 -11.93 1.74
CA ILE A 129 -8.12 -10.64 1.60
C ILE A 129 -7.22 -9.62 0.92
N MET A 130 -7.77 -8.88 -0.04
CA MET A 130 -7.15 -7.70 -0.63
C MET A 130 -8.14 -6.53 -0.58
N ILE A 131 -7.81 -5.50 0.20
CA ILE A 131 -8.48 -4.21 0.18
C ILE A 131 -7.52 -3.23 -0.51
N SER A 132 -7.94 -2.71 -1.65
CA SER A 132 -7.10 -1.84 -2.47
C SER A 132 -6.69 -0.58 -1.72
N GLY A 133 -5.51 -0.07 -2.04
CA GLY A 133 -5.01 1.17 -1.47
C GLY A 133 -5.15 2.38 -2.35
N PRO A 134 -4.39 3.44 -2.01
CA PRO A 134 -4.23 4.62 -2.83
C PRO A 134 -4.22 4.30 -4.33
N PHE A 135 -4.90 5.15 -5.09
CA PHE A 135 -5.21 5.07 -6.52
C PHE A 135 -6.39 4.16 -6.90
N ALA A 136 -7.11 3.62 -5.91
CA ALA A 136 -8.49 3.20 -6.11
C ALA A 136 -9.42 4.43 -6.23
N PRO A 137 -10.35 4.48 -7.20
CA PRO A 137 -11.27 5.61 -7.37
C PRO A 137 -12.30 5.72 -6.24
N ALA A 138 -12.67 4.58 -5.63
CA ALA A 138 -13.58 4.51 -4.49
C ALA A 138 -13.45 3.15 -3.80
N LEU A 139 -13.94 3.07 -2.55
CA LEU A 139 -14.15 1.78 -1.88
C LEU A 139 -15.44 1.12 -2.41
N ASN A 140 -15.30 0.32 -3.47
CA ASN A 140 -16.37 -0.43 -4.12
C ASN A 140 -16.01 -1.93 -4.23
N GLN A 141 -16.86 -2.71 -4.90
CA GLN A 141 -16.63 -4.16 -5.07
C GLN A 141 -15.37 -4.48 -5.90
N ASP A 142 -14.95 -3.60 -6.81
CA ASP A 142 -13.72 -3.76 -7.59
C ASP A 142 -12.47 -3.45 -6.76
N ALA A 143 -12.61 -2.72 -5.65
CA ALA A 143 -11.52 -2.40 -4.74
C ALA A 143 -11.29 -3.47 -3.68
N VAL A 144 -12.14 -4.50 -3.57
CA VAL A 144 -12.06 -5.51 -2.51
C VAL A 144 -12.14 -6.94 -3.07
N TYR A 145 -11.25 -7.80 -2.59
CA TYR A 145 -11.31 -9.24 -2.82
C TYR A 145 -11.23 -10.01 -1.50
N PRO A 146 -12.08 -11.05 -1.31
CA PRO A 146 -13.27 -11.32 -2.11
C PRO A 146 -14.36 -10.24 -1.88
N PRO A 147 -15.23 -9.93 -2.87
CA PRO A 147 -16.14 -8.77 -2.81
C PRO A 147 -17.07 -8.72 -1.59
N GLU A 148 -17.43 -9.87 -1.01
CA GLU A 148 -18.24 -9.99 0.19
C GLU A 148 -17.62 -9.30 1.43
N ILE A 149 -16.29 -9.21 1.50
CA ILE A 149 -15.59 -8.53 2.59
C ILE A 149 -15.93 -7.04 2.65
N LEU A 150 -16.38 -6.44 1.55
CA LEU A 150 -16.77 -5.03 1.54
C LEU A 150 -17.88 -4.73 2.56
N GLN A 151 -18.84 -5.64 2.74
CA GLN A 151 -19.92 -5.44 3.71
C GLN A 151 -19.41 -5.55 5.14
N ASP A 152 -18.48 -6.47 5.40
CA ASP A 152 -17.82 -6.62 6.70
C ASP A 152 -17.00 -5.37 7.06
N VAL A 153 -16.24 -4.82 6.12
CA VAL A 153 -15.49 -3.56 6.32
C VAL A 153 -16.45 -2.42 6.67
N ARG A 154 -17.52 -2.24 5.89
CA ARG A 154 -18.49 -1.16 6.12
C ARG A 154 -19.27 -1.29 7.43
N SER A 155 -19.53 -2.52 7.89
CA SER A 155 -20.23 -2.73 9.15
C SER A 155 -19.35 -2.52 10.37
N ARG A 156 -18.06 -2.87 10.29
CA ARG A 156 -17.10 -2.77 11.40
C ARG A 156 -16.44 -1.40 11.50
N ILE A 157 -16.21 -0.77 10.35
CA ILE A 157 -15.55 0.53 10.22
C ILE A 157 -16.36 1.37 9.22
N PRO A 158 -17.49 1.96 9.64
CA PRO A 158 -18.38 2.70 8.75
C PRO A 158 -17.68 3.84 7.99
N ASP A 159 -16.69 4.46 8.64
CA ASP A 159 -15.92 5.58 8.10
C ASP A 159 -14.59 5.15 7.45
N TYR A 160 -14.46 3.88 7.06
CA TYR A 160 -13.26 3.40 6.37
C TYR A 160 -13.06 4.13 5.04
N PHE A 161 -11.87 4.70 4.85
CA PHE A 161 -11.47 5.32 3.60
C PHE A 161 -10.12 4.80 3.12
N ILE A 162 -9.93 4.82 1.80
CA ILE A 162 -8.67 4.47 1.14
C ILE A 162 -7.76 5.71 1.02
N PHE A 163 -8.36 6.86 0.72
CA PHE A 163 -7.72 8.16 0.69
C PHE A 163 -8.48 9.11 1.60
N PRO A 164 -7.78 9.97 2.36
CA PRO A 164 -8.44 10.97 3.17
C PRO A 164 -9.21 11.93 2.27
N SER A 165 -10.37 12.36 2.73
CA SER A 165 -11.11 13.43 2.08
C SER A 165 -10.42 14.76 2.38
N PHE A 166 -9.87 15.41 1.36
CA PHE A 166 -9.32 16.77 1.47
C PHE A 166 -9.79 17.64 0.30
N ASP A 167 -9.91 18.95 0.51
CA ASP A 167 -10.21 19.90 -0.57
C ASP A 167 -8.91 20.32 -1.26
N PRO A 168 -8.62 19.86 -2.49
CA PRO A 168 -7.38 20.18 -3.17
C PRO A 168 -7.23 21.67 -3.51
N ARG A 169 -8.29 22.48 -3.36
CA ARG A 169 -8.28 23.93 -3.59
C ARG A 169 -7.87 24.73 -2.35
N HIS A 170 -7.75 24.08 -1.19
CA HIS A 170 -7.29 24.74 0.02
C HIS A 170 -5.79 25.11 -0.10
N VAL A 171 -5.36 26.17 0.60
CA VAL A 171 -3.96 26.63 0.56
C VAL A 171 -3.02 25.60 1.19
N ASP A 172 -3.51 24.87 2.19
CA ASP A 172 -2.86 23.69 2.76
C ASP A 172 -3.91 22.59 2.98
N PRO A 173 -4.18 21.77 1.95
CA PRO A 173 -5.21 20.74 2.01
C PRO A 173 -4.95 19.66 3.06
N LEU A 174 -3.70 19.47 3.45
CA LEU A 174 -3.30 18.44 4.41
C LEU A 174 -3.33 18.96 5.85
N ALA A 175 -3.11 20.26 6.09
CA ALA A 175 -3.17 20.82 7.43
C ALA A 175 -4.55 20.66 8.09
N ASP A 176 -5.65 20.88 7.34
CA ASP A 176 -7.00 20.68 7.87
C ASP A 176 -7.26 19.20 8.22
N TYR A 177 -6.82 18.29 7.36
CA TYR A 177 -6.91 16.85 7.63
C TYR A 177 -6.07 16.45 8.85
N LEU A 178 -4.82 16.91 8.95
CA LEU A 178 -3.94 16.63 10.08
C LEU A 178 -4.49 17.21 11.39
N GLY A 179 -5.05 18.43 11.35
CA GLY A 179 -5.70 19.03 12.51
C GLY A 179 -6.87 18.20 13.03
N LYS A 180 -7.73 17.70 12.14
CA LYS A 180 -8.83 16.79 12.50
C LYS A 180 -8.32 15.47 13.07
N LEU A 181 -7.31 14.89 12.42
CA LEU A 181 -6.73 13.62 12.87
C LEU A 181 -6.10 13.73 14.26
N LEU A 182 -5.41 14.83 14.55
CA LEU A 182 -4.81 15.06 15.88
C LEU A 182 -5.88 15.16 16.98
N LEU A 183 -7.03 15.76 16.69
CA LEU A 183 -8.16 15.83 17.63
C LEU A 183 -8.81 14.47 17.92
N GLU A 184 -8.66 13.49 17.03
CA GLU A 184 -9.21 12.12 17.21
C GLU A 184 -8.29 11.19 18.00
N ILE A 185 -7.00 11.54 18.12
CA ILE A 185 -5.96 10.69 18.76
C ILE A 185 -5.71 11.10 20.23
N GLU A 186 -6.16 12.29 20.65
CA GLU A 186 -6.17 12.77 22.04
C GLU A 186 -7.40 12.29 22.83
#